data_AF-Q8ZM12-F1
#
_entry.id   AF-Q8ZM12-F1
#
_cell.length_a   1.000
_cell.length_b   1.000
_cell.length_c   1.000
_cell.angle_alpha   90.00
_cell.angle_beta   90.00
_cell.angle_gamma   90.00
#
_symmetry.space_group_name_H-M   'P 1'
#
loop_
_entity.id
_entity.type
_entity.pdbx_description
1 polymer ?
#
loop_
_entity_poly.entity_id
_entity_poly.type
_entity_poly.pdbx_seq_one_letter_code
_entity_poly.pdbx_strand_id
1 'polypeptide(L)'
;MEPAMNSIFYSVIILLLLTGAILFLMWEVNKKRPGGKIVNLNQTEPMTKEEGEDHFSVLMNSITPVWYWRVNHEYIDFLHATIKRMTMTELNETPGLFDAQRRCSDLNSAVYKYYDNIKKRCLNGEKVPYSDLDVLNLRQCFREFSLEAYPALVALVWPEYQRPQVNPDEI
;
A
#
# COMPACT_ATOMS: atom_id res chain seq x y z
N MET A 1 -18.73 -43.91 25.88
CA MET A 1 -18.69 -42.99 24.71
C MET A 1 -19.40 -41.66 24.98
N GLU A 2 -20.08 -41.48 26.11
CA GLU A 2 -20.88 -40.29 26.46
C GLU A 2 -20.11 -39.01 26.89
N PRO A 3 -18.94 -39.04 27.56
CA PRO A 3 -18.35 -37.79 28.07
C PRO A 3 -17.82 -36.86 26.96
N ALA A 4 -17.34 -37.43 25.84
CA ALA A 4 -16.80 -36.65 24.72
C ALA A 4 -17.89 -35.92 23.93
N MET A 5 -19.05 -36.56 23.71
CA MET A 5 -20.18 -35.93 23.01
C MET A 5 -20.74 -34.75 23.79
N ASN A 6 -20.84 -34.89 25.12
CA ASN A 6 -21.26 -33.79 25.98
C ASN A 6 -20.28 -32.61 25.89
N SER A 7 -18.96 -32.86 25.92
CA SER A 7 -17.94 -31.81 25.79
C SER A 7 -18.03 -31.04 24.46
N ILE A 8 -18.22 -31.75 23.32
CA ILE A 8 -18.39 -31.12 22.00
C ILE A 8 -19.69 -30.30 21.96
N PHE A 9 -20.78 -30.82 22.53
CA PHE A 9 -22.06 -30.11 22.55
C PHE A 9 -21.95 -28.79 23.34
N TYR A 10 -21.29 -28.79 24.50
CA TYR A 10 -21.06 -27.57 25.28
C TYR A 10 -20.13 -26.58 24.57
N SER A 11 -19.09 -27.05 23.86
CA SER A 11 -18.18 -26.16 23.15
C SER A 11 -18.88 -25.42 21.99
N VAL A 12 -19.77 -26.10 21.25
CA VAL A 12 -20.58 -25.47 20.20
C VAL A 12 -21.54 -24.42 20.77
N ILE A 13 -22.19 -24.71 21.89
CA ILE A 13 -23.09 -23.74 22.56
C ILE A 13 -22.32 -22.51 23.01
N ILE A 14 -21.15 -22.68 23.63
CA ILE A 14 -20.30 -21.57 24.08
C ILE A 14 -19.87 -20.70 22.89
N LEU A 15 -19.51 -21.32 21.76
CA LEU A 15 -19.11 -20.60 20.54
C LEU A 15 -20.26 -19.78 19.96
N LEU A 16 -21.49 -20.33 19.95
CA LEU A 16 -22.69 -19.62 19.49
C LEU A 16 -23.03 -18.44 20.42
N LEU A 17 -22.92 -18.63 21.74
CA LEU A 17 -23.14 -17.55 22.72
C LEU A 17 -22.10 -16.44 22.59
N LEU A 18 -20.82 -16.78 22.41
CA LEU A 18 -19.75 -15.82 22.15
C LEU A 18 -20.01 -15.04 20.86
N THR A 19 -20.39 -15.73 19.78
CA THR A 19 -20.74 -15.10 18.51
C THR A 19 -21.91 -14.13 18.68
N GLY A 20 -22.97 -14.54 19.39
CA GLY A 20 -24.11 -13.69 19.72
C GLY A 20 -23.73 -12.47 20.57
N ALA A 21 -22.87 -12.65 21.57
CA ALA A 21 -22.38 -11.56 22.41
C ALA A 21 -21.53 -10.55 21.62
N ILE A 22 -20.65 -11.02 20.73
CA ILE A 22 -19.85 -10.16 19.85
C ILE A 22 -20.75 -9.34 18.92
N LEU A 23 -21.75 -9.98 18.30
CA LEU A 23 -22.72 -9.29 17.44
C LEU A 23 -23.53 -8.25 18.22
N PHE A 24 -23.95 -8.56 19.45
CA PHE A 24 -24.64 -7.63 20.32
C PHE A 24 -23.75 -6.43 20.72
N LEU A 25 -22.49 -6.68 21.07
CA LEU A 25 -21.52 -5.62 21.36
C LEU A 25 -21.26 -4.73 20.14
N MET A 26 -21.07 -5.32 18.96
CA MET A 26 -20.93 -4.56 17.71
C MET A 26 -22.17 -3.68 17.45
N TRP A 27 -23.37 -4.24 17.67
CA TRP A 27 -24.62 -3.50 17.52
C TRP A 27 -24.75 -2.33 18.49
N GLU A 28 -24.42 -2.53 19.77
CA GLU A 28 -24.39 -1.48 20.80
C GLU A 28 -23.35 -0.39 20.48
N VAL A 29 -22.14 -0.77 20.07
CA VAL A 29 -21.09 0.17 19.64
C VAL A 29 -21.57 1.00 18.44
N ASN A 30 -22.32 0.38 17.52
CA ASN A 30 -22.91 1.09 16.39
C ASN A 30 -24.03 2.05 16.84
N LYS A 31 -24.85 1.66 17.82
CA LYS A 31 -25.94 2.48 18.38
C LYS A 31 -25.46 3.69 19.19
N LYS A 32 -24.36 3.55 19.92
CA LYS A 32 -23.77 4.62 20.74
C LYS A 32 -23.11 5.73 19.91
N ARG A 33 -23.08 5.62 18.58
CA ARG A 33 -22.81 6.76 17.71
C ARG A 33 -24.04 7.67 17.72
N PRO A 34 -23.95 8.88 18.28
CA PRO A 34 -25.10 9.78 18.36
C PRO A 34 -25.47 10.23 16.94
N GLY A 35 -26.65 9.82 16.47
CA GLY A 35 -27.16 10.20 15.15
C GLY A 35 -27.76 9.05 14.36
N GLY A 36 -28.77 8.39 14.90
CA GLY A 36 -29.56 7.35 14.24
C GLY A 36 -30.48 7.90 13.13
N LYS A 37 -29.90 8.51 12.09
CA LYS A 37 -30.49 8.46 10.76
C LYS A 37 -30.02 7.15 10.14
N ILE A 38 -30.92 6.46 9.46
CA ILE A 38 -30.58 5.40 8.49
C ILE A 38 -29.87 6.12 7.33
N VAL A 39 -28.65 6.58 7.59
CA VAL A 39 -27.78 7.19 6.61
C VAL A 39 -27.26 6.02 5.81
N ASN A 40 -27.73 5.90 4.58
CA ASN A 40 -26.98 5.22 3.55
C ASN A 40 -25.52 5.65 3.74
N LEU A 41 -24.64 4.73 4.17
CA LEU A 41 -23.23 4.99 4.46
C LEU A 41 -22.47 5.60 3.27
N ASN A 42 -23.10 5.73 2.11
CA ASN A 42 -22.54 6.23 0.88
C ASN A 42 -22.84 7.71 0.58
N GLN A 43 -23.44 8.48 1.49
CA GLN A 43 -23.66 9.92 1.25
C GLN A 43 -23.28 10.77 2.47
N THR A 44 -22.01 10.72 2.87
CA THR A 44 -21.36 11.96 3.31
C THR A 44 -21.47 12.94 2.13
N GLU A 45 -21.81 14.21 2.38
CA GLU A 45 -21.76 15.21 1.31
C GLU A 45 -20.40 15.13 0.59
N PRO A 46 -20.38 15.09 -0.75
CA PRO A 46 -19.13 15.05 -1.48
C PRO A 46 -18.32 16.29 -1.10
N MET A 47 -17.04 16.10 -0.84
CA MET A 47 -16.14 17.22 -0.57
C MET A 47 -16.14 18.17 -1.77
N THR A 48 -16.00 19.46 -1.49
CA THR A 48 -15.69 20.45 -2.53
C THR A 48 -14.32 20.15 -3.14
N LYS A 49 -14.05 20.74 -4.32
CA LYS A 49 -12.77 20.55 -5.00
C LYS A 49 -11.57 20.97 -4.12
N GLU A 50 -11.69 22.09 -3.40
CA GLU A 50 -10.65 22.61 -2.51
C GLU A 50 -10.41 21.66 -1.32
N GLU A 51 -11.48 21.22 -0.65
CA GLU A 51 -11.38 20.20 0.40
C GLU A 51 -10.77 18.89 -0.11
N GLY A 52 -11.05 18.52 -1.36
CA GLY A 52 -10.44 17.38 -2.04
C GLY A 52 -8.94 17.53 -2.28
N GLU A 53 -8.48 18.71 -2.71
CA GLU A 53 -7.06 19.03 -2.89
C GLU A 53 -6.31 18.99 -1.55
N ASP A 54 -6.91 19.56 -0.50
CA ASP A 54 -6.35 19.55 0.85
C ASP A 54 -6.28 18.13 1.43
N HIS A 55 -7.39 17.38 1.35
CA HIS A 55 -7.44 15.99 1.82
C HIS A 55 -6.41 15.11 1.09
N PHE A 56 -6.32 15.26 -0.23
CA PHE A 56 -5.31 14.56 -1.03
C PHE A 56 -3.89 14.90 -0.57
N SER A 57 -3.58 16.17 -0.38
CA SER A 57 -2.24 16.62 0.03
C SER A 57 -1.86 16.08 1.41
N VAL A 58 -2.78 16.15 2.38
CA VAL A 58 -2.58 15.58 3.73
C VAL A 58 -2.36 14.08 3.66
N LEU A 59 -3.17 13.36 2.87
CA LEU A 59 -3.06 11.91 2.71
C LEU A 59 -1.75 11.51 2.03
N MET A 60 -1.35 12.17 0.95
CA MET A 60 -0.11 11.85 0.25
C MET A 60 1.12 12.11 1.13
N ASN A 61 1.13 13.23 1.87
CA ASN A 61 2.22 13.55 2.78
C ASN A 61 2.34 12.56 3.95
N SER A 62 1.23 11.98 4.41
CA SER A 62 1.26 11.03 5.53
C SER A 62 1.66 9.61 5.12
N ILE A 63 1.42 9.22 3.87
CA ILE A 63 1.72 7.86 3.40
C ILE A 63 3.04 7.74 2.62
N THR A 64 3.58 8.84 2.10
CA THR A 64 4.81 8.84 1.30
C THR A 64 6.03 8.88 2.22
N PRO A 65 6.88 7.84 2.22
CA PRO A 65 8.11 7.87 3.00
C PRO A 65 9.03 9.02 2.57
N VAL A 66 9.68 9.68 3.51
CA VAL A 66 10.55 10.85 3.25
C VAL A 66 11.67 10.52 2.26
N TRP A 67 12.17 9.28 2.31
CA TRP A 67 13.23 8.80 1.42
C TRP A 67 12.74 8.45 0.00
N TYR A 68 11.44 8.29 -0.23
CA TYR A 68 10.91 7.78 -1.50
C TYR A 68 11.33 8.65 -2.69
N TRP A 69 11.15 9.97 -2.59
CA TRP A 69 11.48 10.89 -3.67
C TRP A 69 12.96 10.85 -4.04
N ARG A 70 13.84 10.75 -3.04
CA ARG A 70 15.28 10.61 -3.28
C ARG A 70 15.58 9.33 -4.05
N VAL A 71 15.05 8.21 -3.60
CA VAL A 71 15.26 6.91 -4.25
C VAL A 71 14.70 6.89 -5.68
N ASN A 72 13.55 7.52 -5.90
CA ASN A 72 12.97 7.63 -7.24
C ASN A 72 13.85 8.44 -8.19
N HIS A 73 14.40 9.56 -7.72
CA HIS A 73 15.37 10.34 -8.51
C HIS A 73 16.64 9.55 -8.80
N GLU A 74 17.23 8.89 -7.80
CA GLU A 74 18.41 8.03 -7.95
C GLU A 74 18.17 6.91 -8.98
N TYR A 75 16.97 6.31 -8.98
CA TYR A 75 16.58 5.32 -9.98
C TYR A 75 16.54 5.89 -11.40
N ILE A 76 15.90 7.06 -11.59
CA ILE A 76 15.81 7.71 -12.90
C ILE A 76 17.22 8.02 -13.43
N ASP A 77 18.08 8.58 -12.58
CA ASP A 77 19.45 8.91 -12.96
C ASP A 77 20.25 7.64 -13.29
N PHE A 78 20.12 6.59 -12.48
CA PHE A 78 20.76 5.30 -12.72
C PHE A 78 20.34 4.67 -14.06
N LEU A 79 19.05 4.73 -14.42
CA LEU A 79 18.60 4.25 -15.72
C LEU A 79 19.25 5.02 -16.88
N HIS A 80 19.34 6.35 -16.79
CA HIS A 80 19.87 7.19 -17.86
C HIS A 80 21.39 7.14 -17.98
N ALA A 81 22.08 7.10 -16.85
CA ALA A 81 23.54 7.09 -16.79
C ALA A 81 24.12 5.71 -17.07
N THR A 82 23.40 4.65 -16.70
CA THR A 82 23.92 3.27 -16.74
C THR A 82 23.16 2.43 -17.76
N ILE A 83 21.93 2.03 -17.45
CA ILE A 83 21.19 1.03 -18.25
C ILE A 83 21.01 1.46 -19.72
N LYS A 84 20.58 2.71 -19.96
CA LYS A 84 20.36 3.23 -21.32
C LYS A 84 21.64 3.38 -22.15
N ARG A 85 22.82 3.33 -21.50
CA ARG A 85 24.12 3.40 -22.17
C ARG A 85 24.74 2.03 -22.40
N MET A 86 24.21 0.98 -21.78
CA MET A 86 24.66 -0.39 -22.01
C MET A 86 24.33 -0.82 -23.45
N THR A 87 25.30 -1.48 -24.06
CA THR A 87 25.14 -2.19 -25.33
C THR A 87 24.22 -3.39 -25.16
N MET A 88 23.65 -3.87 -26.26
CA MET A 88 22.83 -5.08 -26.24
C MET A 88 23.62 -6.31 -25.73
N THR A 89 24.93 -6.36 -25.99
CA THR A 89 25.81 -7.41 -25.47
C THR A 89 25.90 -7.35 -23.94
N GLU A 90 26.24 -6.19 -23.37
CA GLU A 90 26.32 -6.02 -21.91
C GLU A 90 24.98 -6.33 -21.21
N LEU A 91 23.87 -5.92 -21.83
CA LEU A 91 22.53 -6.23 -21.31
C LEU A 91 22.26 -7.74 -21.29
N ASN A 92 22.61 -8.46 -22.36
CA ASN A 92 22.40 -9.91 -22.46
C ASN A 92 23.38 -10.70 -21.59
N GLU A 93 24.58 -10.18 -21.34
CA GLU A 93 25.61 -10.80 -20.50
C GLU A 93 25.36 -10.61 -19.00
N THR A 94 24.36 -9.83 -18.59
CA THR A 94 24.00 -9.61 -17.19
C THR A 94 22.73 -10.42 -16.83
N PRO A 95 22.84 -11.61 -16.22
CA PRO A 95 21.69 -12.47 -15.95
C PRO A 95 20.67 -11.79 -15.04
N GLY A 96 19.38 -11.89 -15.39
CA GLY A 96 18.28 -11.33 -14.60
C GLY A 96 18.09 -9.81 -14.70
N LEU A 97 18.95 -9.10 -15.44
CA LEU A 97 18.87 -7.65 -15.59
C LEU A 97 17.53 -7.18 -16.17
N PHE A 98 17.06 -7.83 -17.24
CA PHE A 98 15.79 -7.46 -17.88
C PHE A 98 14.60 -7.62 -16.94
N ASP A 99 14.55 -8.70 -16.16
CA ASP A 99 13.47 -8.93 -15.20
C ASP A 99 13.52 -7.92 -14.06
N ALA A 100 14.71 -7.61 -13.55
CA ALA A 100 14.90 -6.61 -12.50
C ALA A 100 14.52 -5.20 -12.98
N GLN A 101 14.94 -4.82 -14.19
CA GLN A 101 14.57 -3.54 -14.81
C GLN A 101 13.06 -3.46 -15.03
N ARG A 102 12.45 -4.54 -15.52
CA ARG A 102 11.00 -4.62 -15.73
C ARG A 102 10.25 -4.47 -14.43
N ARG A 103 10.66 -5.16 -13.36
CA ARG A 103 10.07 -5.04 -12.02
C ARG A 103 10.10 -3.59 -11.52
N CYS A 104 11.23 -2.90 -11.67
CA CYS A 104 11.35 -1.49 -11.30
C CYS A 104 10.41 -0.60 -12.12
N SER A 105 10.35 -0.82 -13.43
CA SER A 105 9.47 -0.08 -14.33
C SER A 105 7.99 -0.26 -14.00
N ASP A 106 7.57 -1.50 -13.72
CA ASP A 106 6.19 -1.84 -13.39
C ASP A 106 5.77 -1.21 -12.05
N LEU A 107 6.62 -1.30 -11.01
CA LEU A 107 6.37 -0.66 -9.72
C LEU A 107 6.32 0.87 -9.81
N ASN A 108 7.28 1.48 -10.53
CA ASN A 108 7.30 2.93 -10.71
C ASN A 108 6.04 3.42 -11.47
N SER A 109 5.61 2.68 -12.49
CA SER A 109 4.38 2.98 -13.23
C SER A 109 3.13 2.78 -12.35
N ALA A 110 3.12 1.77 -11.48
CA ALA A 110 2.04 1.54 -10.54
C ALA A 110 1.89 2.68 -9.52
N VAL A 111 3.01 3.25 -9.04
CA VAL A 111 2.99 4.44 -8.17
C VAL A 111 2.21 5.57 -8.82
N TYR A 112 2.57 5.96 -10.05
CA TYR A 112 1.87 7.05 -10.75
C TYR A 112 0.39 6.73 -10.94
N LYS A 113 0.07 5.49 -11.34
CA LYS A 113 -1.30 5.06 -11.54
C LYS A 113 -2.16 5.18 -10.27
N TYR A 114 -1.67 4.69 -9.12
CA TYR A 114 -2.42 4.79 -7.87
C TYR A 114 -2.51 6.23 -7.37
N TYR A 115 -1.40 6.98 -7.44
CA TYR A 115 -1.35 8.39 -7.06
C TYR A 115 -2.39 9.22 -7.84
N ASP A 116 -2.42 9.08 -9.16
CA ASP A 116 -3.34 9.80 -10.04
C ASP A 116 -4.80 9.36 -9.82
N ASN A 117 -5.04 8.06 -9.59
CA ASN A 117 -6.39 7.56 -9.31
C ASN A 117 -6.93 8.13 -7.99
N ILE A 118 -6.14 8.10 -6.93
CA ILE A 118 -6.49 8.66 -5.62
C ILE A 118 -6.73 10.18 -5.77
N LYS A 119 -5.85 10.90 -6.47
CA LYS A 119 -6.02 12.33 -6.73
C LYS A 119 -7.34 12.61 -7.42
N LYS A 120 -7.65 11.90 -8.50
CA LYS A 120 -8.89 12.05 -9.25
C LYS A 120 -10.12 11.78 -8.38
N ARG A 121 -10.08 10.76 -7.52
CA ARG A 121 -11.15 10.43 -6.57
C ARG A 121 -11.38 11.57 -5.57
N CYS A 122 -10.32 12.09 -4.95
CA CYS A 122 -10.40 13.23 -4.04
C CYS A 122 -10.97 14.49 -4.73
N LEU A 123 -10.51 14.81 -5.94
CA LEU A 123 -10.99 15.96 -6.71
C LEU A 123 -12.46 15.83 -7.14
N ASN A 124 -12.98 14.60 -7.20
CA ASN A 124 -14.40 14.31 -7.48
C ASN A 124 -15.25 14.23 -6.20
N GLY A 125 -14.71 14.66 -5.06
CA GLY A 125 -15.43 14.77 -3.78
C GLY A 125 -15.37 13.55 -2.88
N GLU A 126 -14.60 12.51 -3.24
CA GLU A 126 -14.46 11.32 -2.41
C GLU A 126 -13.43 11.51 -1.30
N LYS A 127 -13.83 11.28 -0.04
CA LYS A 127 -12.92 11.28 1.10
C LYS A 127 -12.21 9.93 1.23
N VAL A 128 -11.15 9.73 0.46
CA VAL A 128 -10.40 8.46 0.42
C VAL A 128 -9.78 8.15 1.79
N PRO A 129 -10.12 7.02 2.44
CA PRO A 129 -9.57 6.66 3.75
C PRO A 129 -8.18 6.04 3.68
N TYR A 130 -7.45 6.01 4.80
CA TYR A 130 -6.15 5.33 4.92
C TYR A 130 -6.20 3.82 4.66
N SER A 131 -7.36 3.20 4.88
CA SER A 131 -7.61 1.78 4.64
C SER A 131 -8.05 1.49 3.20
N ASP A 132 -8.10 2.51 2.33
CA ASP A 132 -8.45 2.32 0.93
C ASP A 132 -7.42 1.42 0.24
N LEU A 133 -7.90 0.54 -0.65
CA LEU A 133 -7.05 -0.43 -1.31
C LEU A 133 -5.97 0.23 -2.18
N ASP A 134 -6.28 1.33 -2.89
CA ASP A 134 -5.29 2.04 -3.70
C ASP A 134 -4.23 2.69 -2.81
N VAL A 135 -4.62 3.20 -1.65
CA VAL A 135 -3.68 3.78 -0.66
C VAL A 135 -2.76 2.72 -0.09
N LEU A 136 -3.29 1.54 0.25
CA LEU A 136 -2.50 0.41 0.73
C LEU A 136 -1.52 -0.09 -0.33
N ASN A 137 -1.99 -0.25 -1.57
CA ASN A 137 -1.18 -0.67 -2.71
C ASN A 137 -0.08 0.36 -3.03
N LEU A 138 -0.40 1.66 -3.01
CA LEU A 138 0.58 2.72 -3.22
C LEU A 138 1.70 2.68 -2.16
N ARG A 139 1.35 2.51 -0.89
CA ARG A 139 2.31 2.35 0.21
C ARG A 139 3.19 1.11 0.02
N GLN A 140 2.62 0.02 -0.48
CA GLN A 140 3.36 -1.19 -0.80
C GLN A 140 4.33 -0.94 -1.96
N CYS A 141 3.89 -0.29 -3.03
CA CYS A 141 4.75 0.08 -4.15
C CYS A 141 5.95 0.93 -3.69
N PHE A 142 5.76 1.92 -2.82
CA PHE A 142 6.88 2.71 -2.29
C PHE A 142 7.95 1.86 -1.62
N ARG A 143 7.53 0.89 -0.78
CA ARG A 143 8.44 -0.01 -0.06
C ARG A 143 9.12 -0.99 -1.02
N GLU A 144 8.34 -1.73 -1.80
CA GLU A 144 8.89 -2.75 -2.72
C GLU A 144 9.82 -2.12 -3.75
N PHE A 145 9.46 -0.97 -4.30
CA PHE A 145 10.31 -0.27 -5.26
C PHE A 145 11.65 0.11 -4.64
N SER A 146 11.63 0.72 -3.45
CA SER A 146 12.80 1.40 -2.90
C SER A 146 13.70 0.51 -2.06
N LEU A 147 13.13 -0.50 -1.40
CA LEU A 147 13.84 -1.39 -0.48
C LEU A 147 14.23 -2.72 -1.13
N GLU A 148 13.56 -3.11 -2.22
CA GLU A 148 13.81 -4.40 -2.87
C GLU A 148 14.19 -4.25 -4.34
N ALA A 149 13.27 -3.76 -5.18
CA ALA A 149 13.42 -3.82 -6.64
C ALA A 149 14.60 -2.98 -7.13
N TYR A 150 14.67 -1.71 -6.72
CA TYR A 150 15.74 -0.82 -7.14
C TYR A 150 17.11 -1.23 -6.56
N PRO A 151 17.26 -1.53 -5.26
CA PRO A 151 18.53 -2.05 -4.73
C PRO A 151 19.00 -3.34 -5.43
N ALA A 152 18.08 -4.26 -5.75
CA ALA A 152 18.41 -5.47 -6.50
C ALA A 152 18.90 -5.15 -7.93
N LEU A 153 18.26 -4.20 -8.62
CA LEU A 153 18.71 -3.74 -9.93
C LEU A 153 20.11 -3.12 -9.88
N VAL A 154 20.38 -2.28 -8.87
CA VAL A 154 21.72 -1.68 -8.69
C VAL A 154 22.75 -2.77 -8.43
N ALA A 155 22.47 -3.74 -7.55
CA ALA A 155 23.41 -4.81 -7.22
C ALA A 155 23.77 -5.72 -8.42
N LEU A 156 22.87 -5.87 -9.40
CA LEU A 156 23.15 -6.63 -10.62
C LEU A 156 24.15 -5.93 -11.55
N VAL A 157 24.13 -4.60 -11.60
CA VAL A 157 24.93 -3.81 -12.56
C VAL A 157 26.18 -3.26 -11.91
N TRP A 158 26.06 -2.86 -10.65
CA TRP A 158 27.06 -2.21 -9.80
C TRP A 158 27.14 -2.97 -8.44
N PRO A 159 27.65 -4.20 -8.43
CA PRO A 159 27.69 -5.04 -7.22
C PRO A 159 28.47 -4.40 -6.07
N GLU A 160 29.50 -3.61 -6.37
CA GLU A 160 30.29 -2.86 -5.39
C GLU A 160 29.49 -1.72 -4.70
N TYR A 161 28.38 -1.29 -5.31
CA TYR A 161 27.45 -0.29 -4.77
C TYR A 161 26.16 -0.93 -4.25
N GLN A 162 26.17 -2.24 -3.96
CA GLN A 162 25.05 -2.91 -3.30
C GLN A 162 24.73 -2.18 -1.98
N ARG A 163 23.48 -1.72 -1.86
CA ARG A 163 23.04 -1.00 -0.66
C ARG A 163 23.06 -1.95 0.54
N PRO A 164 23.51 -1.48 1.72
CA PRO A 164 23.33 -2.26 2.94
C PRO A 164 21.84 -2.48 3.17
N GLN A 165 21.49 -3.57 3.85
CA GLN A 165 20.13 -3.73 4.35
C GLN A 165 19.87 -2.63 5.38
N VAL A 166 18.87 -1.80 5.13
CA VAL A 166 18.47 -0.72 6.03
C VAL A 166 17.10 -1.06 6.61
N ASN A 167 16.95 -0.87 7.91
CA ASN A 167 15.65 -0.90 8.55
C ASN A 167 14.90 0.40 8.19
N PRO A 168 13.77 0.34 7.47
CA PRO A 168 13.04 1.54 7.09
C PRO A 168 12.47 2.30 8.29
N ASP A 169 12.31 1.67 9.46
CA ASP A 169 11.87 2.33 10.68
C ASP A 169 12.98 3.14 11.38
N GLU A 170 14.23 3.01 10.91
CA GLU A 170 15.40 3.75 11.46
C GLU A 170 15.74 5.04 10.67
N ILE A 171 14.97 5.37 9.62
CA ILE A 171 15.12 6.60 8.81
C ILE A 171 13.91 7.51 9.00
#